data_AF-A0A836QSH9-F1
#
_entry.id   AF-A0A836QSH9-F1
#
_cell.length_a   1.000
_cell.length_b   1.000
_cell.length_c   1.000
_cell.angle_alpha   90.00
_cell.angle_beta   90.00
_cell.angle_gamma   90.00
#
_symmetry.space_group_name_H-M   'P 1'
#
loop_
_entity.id
_entity.type
_entity.pdbx_description
1 polymer ?
#
loop_
_entity_poly.entity_id
_entity_poly.type
_entity_poly.pdbx_seq_one_letter_code
_entity_poly.pdbx_strand_id
1 'polypeptide(L)'
;MKKFAIVFLLALALFVNCSMGEGTTTRIAIVGDTGTGERGYAPGFSAVQNAMRNKIPDALLHLGDFVYQPEPFPNSCPDRYIEEIKKTLVVPYPLRLFVAGDNDLPPKKWKPKASGCWDKIDPL
;
A
#
# COMPACT_ATOMS: atom_id res chain seq x y z
N MET A 1 12.56 -14.00 -5.60
CA MET A 1 11.95 -12.95 -4.74
C MET A 1 10.69 -13.40 -4.00
N LYS A 2 9.77 -14.19 -4.59
CA LYS A 2 8.50 -14.61 -3.94
C LYS A 2 8.63 -15.45 -2.64
N LYS A 3 9.66 -16.31 -2.52
CA LYS A 3 9.88 -17.13 -1.30
C LYS A 3 10.29 -16.30 -0.07
N PHE A 4 10.95 -15.16 -0.27
CA PHE A 4 11.42 -14.32 0.83
C PHE A 4 10.30 -13.50 1.48
N ALA A 5 9.30 -13.05 0.70
CA ALA A 5 8.17 -12.28 1.23
C ALA A 5 7.30 -13.10 2.20
N ILE A 6 7.06 -14.38 1.92
CA ILE A 6 6.27 -15.27 2.81
C ILE A 6 7.04 -15.57 4.09
N VAL A 7 8.35 -15.80 4.00
CA VAL A 7 9.21 -16.01 5.18
C VAL A 7 9.27 -14.75 6.04
N PHE A 8 9.29 -13.56 5.42
CA PHE A 8 9.27 -12.30 6.13
C PHE A 8 7.91 -12.03 6.80
N LEU A 9 6.78 -12.35 6.14
CA LEU A 9 5.44 -12.27 6.72
C LEU A 9 5.29 -13.22 7.93
N LEU A 10 5.81 -14.45 7.84
CA LEU A 10 5.84 -15.40 8.95
C LEU A 10 6.76 -14.92 10.08
N ALA A 11 7.94 -14.40 9.76
CA ALA A 11 8.86 -13.85 10.74
C ALA A 11 8.28 -12.61 11.43
N LEU A 12 7.56 -11.76 10.70
CA LEU A 12 6.87 -10.58 11.24
C LEU A 12 5.74 -10.99 12.18
N ALA A 13 4.91 -11.96 11.79
CA ALA A 13 3.86 -12.50 12.64
C ALA A 13 4.42 -13.14 13.92
N LEU A 14 5.56 -13.82 13.82
CA LEU A 14 6.27 -14.40 14.98
C LEU A 14 6.90 -13.32 15.88
N PHE A 15 7.49 -12.26 15.30
CA PHE A 15 8.09 -11.16 16.06
C PHE A 15 7.04 -10.33 16.80
N VAL A 16 5.91 -10.04 16.16
CA VAL A 16 4.80 -9.28 16.77
C VAL A 16 4.20 -10.06 17.94
N ASN A 17 4.00 -11.37 17.79
CA ASN A 17 3.55 -12.24 18.89
C ASN A 17 4.56 -12.30 20.05
N CYS A 18 5.87 -12.24 19.76
CA CYS A 18 6.91 -12.32 20.78
C CYS A 18 7.07 -11.01 21.58
N SER A 19 6.81 -9.86 20.95
CA SER A 19 6.96 -8.54 21.58
C SER A 19 5.75 -8.11 22.44
N MET A 20 4.56 -8.65 22.22
CA MET A 20 3.32 -8.12 22.81
C MET A 20 2.79 -8.88 24.04
N GLY A 21 3.46 -9.98 24.44
CA GLY A 21 3.08 -10.77 25.62
C GLY A 21 1.88 -11.69 25.38
N GLU A 22 1.76 -12.72 26.22
CA GLU A 22 0.66 -13.69 26.17
C GLU A 22 -0.71 -12.98 26.39
N GLY A 23 -1.61 -13.07 25.41
CA GLY A 23 -3.01 -12.62 25.55
C GLY A 23 -3.46 -11.44 24.68
N THR A 24 -2.60 -10.87 23.83
CA THR A 24 -2.98 -9.75 22.95
C THR A 24 -3.35 -10.20 21.53
N THR A 25 -4.52 -9.79 21.02
CA THR A 25 -4.92 -10.02 19.63
C THR A 25 -4.18 -9.08 18.68
N THR A 26 -3.37 -9.63 17.77
CA THR A 26 -2.75 -8.87 16.67
C THR A 26 -3.77 -8.63 15.55
N ARG A 27 -3.86 -7.39 15.07
CA ARG A 27 -4.75 -6.96 13.99
C ARG A 27 -3.94 -6.49 12.80
N ILE A 28 -4.11 -7.17 11.67
CA ILE A 28 -3.44 -6.82 10.41
C ILE A 28 -4.49 -6.32 9.43
N ALA A 29 -4.33 -5.11 8.92
CA ALA A 29 -5.10 -4.63 7.78
C ALA A 29 -4.45 -5.13 6.48
N ILE A 30 -5.26 -5.71 5.60
CA ILE A 30 -4.81 -6.17 4.28
C ILE A 30 -5.71 -5.51 3.24
N VAL A 31 -5.10 -4.74 2.34
CA VAL A 31 -5.81 -4.02 1.28
C VAL A 31 -4.99 -4.04 -0.01
N GLY A 32 -5.61 -3.73 -1.13
CA GLY A 32 -4.98 -3.57 -2.44
C GLY A 32 -5.97 -2.83 -3.34
N ASP A 33 -5.50 -2.30 -4.47
CA ASP A 33 -6.36 -1.64 -5.47
C ASP A 33 -7.17 -0.48 -4.87
N THR A 34 -6.65 0.16 -3.82
CA THR A 34 -7.31 1.30 -3.17
C THR A 34 -6.92 2.63 -3.80
N GLY A 35 -6.08 2.61 -4.84
CA GLY A 35 -5.27 3.75 -5.25
C GLY A 35 -5.96 5.10 -5.39
N THR A 36 -5.22 6.14 -5.02
CA THR A 36 -5.59 7.54 -5.25
C THR A 36 -5.39 7.94 -6.71
N GLY A 37 -5.72 9.18 -7.07
CA GLY A 37 -5.57 9.75 -8.40
C GLY A 37 -6.90 9.92 -9.11
N GLU A 38 -6.88 10.67 -10.22
CA GLU A 38 -8.06 11.12 -10.95
C GLU A 38 -8.84 9.99 -11.60
N ARG A 39 -8.19 8.85 -11.91
CA ARG A 39 -8.88 7.63 -12.35
C ARG A 39 -9.29 6.73 -11.20
N GLY A 40 -8.84 7.02 -9.98
CA GLY A 40 -9.21 6.28 -8.78
C GLY A 40 -10.64 6.61 -8.36
N TYR A 41 -11.27 5.69 -7.64
CA TYR A 41 -12.57 5.94 -7.04
C TYR A 41 -12.40 6.54 -5.65
N ALA A 42 -12.26 7.88 -5.58
CA ALA A 42 -11.96 8.61 -4.35
C ALA A 42 -12.89 8.29 -3.15
N PRO A 43 -14.23 8.11 -3.33
CA PRO A 43 -15.09 7.69 -2.22
C PRO A 43 -14.70 6.32 -1.65
N GLY A 44 -14.31 5.37 -2.52
CA GLY A 44 -13.84 4.04 -2.12
C GLY A 44 -12.53 4.10 -1.35
N PHE A 45 -11.55 4.85 -1.85
CA PHE A 45 -10.29 5.08 -1.15
C PHE A 45 -10.55 5.64 0.26
N SER A 46 -11.33 6.71 0.37
CA SER A 46 -11.67 7.32 1.67
C SER A 46 -12.39 6.34 2.61
N ALA A 47 -13.35 5.57 2.10
CA ALA A 47 -14.07 4.58 2.88
C ALA A 47 -13.15 3.49 3.46
N VAL A 48 -12.21 2.99 2.66
CA VAL A 48 -11.23 1.99 3.11
C VAL A 48 -10.28 2.59 4.15
N GLN A 49 -9.77 3.80 3.93
CA GLN A 49 -8.91 4.47 4.92
C GLN A 49 -9.64 4.68 6.26
N ASN A 50 -10.91 5.08 6.23
CA ASN A 50 -11.72 5.24 7.43
C ASN A 50 -12.00 3.91 8.13
N ALA A 51 -12.32 2.86 7.37
CA ALA A 51 -12.52 1.52 7.91
C ALA A 51 -11.28 1.00 8.63
N MET A 52 -10.09 1.15 8.03
CA MET A 52 -8.83 0.74 8.65
C MET A 52 -8.55 1.53 9.94
N ARG A 53 -8.67 2.87 9.92
CA ARG A 53 -8.46 3.70 11.12
C ARG A 53 -9.39 3.33 12.27
N ASN A 54 -10.65 3.00 11.97
CA ASN A 54 -11.62 2.59 12.99
C ASN A 54 -11.35 1.20 13.59
N LYS A 55 -10.56 0.36 12.90
CA LYS A 55 -10.19 -0.98 13.38
C LYS A 55 -8.84 -1.02 14.09
N ILE A 56 -8.06 0.06 13.99
CA ILE A 56 -6.76 0.29 14.66
C ILE A 56 -5.85 -0.94 14.48
N PRO A 57 -5.43 -1.24 13.23
CA PRO A 57 -4.53 -2.35 12.98
C PRO A 57 -3.12 -2.05 13.51
N ASP A 58 -2.44 -3.08 13.97
CA ASP A 58 -1.04 -3.03 14.40
C ASP A 58 -0.08 -3.02 13.20
N ALA A 59 -0.51 -3.62 12.08
CA ALA A 59 0.26 -3.67 10.85
C ALA A 59 -0.61 -3.49 9.60
N LEU A 60 -0.01 -2.95 8.54
CA LEU A 60 -0.62 -2.83 7.21
C LEU A 60 0.13 -3.68 6.17
N LEU A 61 -0.61 -4.50 5.42
CA LEU A 61 -0.15 -5.13 4.19
C LEU A 61 -0.92 -4.53 3.01
N HIS A 62 -0.24 -3.75 2.16
CA HIS A 62 -0.85 -3.18 0.95
C HIS A 62 -0.34 -3.92 -0.29
N LEU A 63 -1.26 -4.53 -1.04
CA LEU A 63 -0.99 -5.47 -2.14
C LEU A 63 -0.90 -4.79 -3.52
N GLY A 64 -0.49 -3.53 -3.53
CA GLY A 64 -0.27 -2.77 -4.76
C GLY A 64 -1.43 -1.92 -5.25
N ASP A 65 -1.18 -1.26 -6.38
CA ASP A 65 -2.08 -0.39 -7.10
C ASP A 65 -2.48 0.85 -6.28
N PHE A 66 -1.47 1.67 -5.99
CA PHE A 66 -1.58 2.85 -5.12
C PHE A 66 -2.00 4.12 -5.85
N VAL A 67 -1.72 4.22 -7.17
CA VAL A 67 -1.96 5.44 -7.94
C VAL A 67 -2.58 5.13 -9.31
N TYR A 68 -3.64 5.85 -9.63
CA TYR A 68 -4.33 5.81 -10.91
C TYR A 68 -4.32 7.21 -11.57
N GLN A 69 -3.23 7.52 -12.28
CA GLN A 69 -3.02 8.80 -12.98
C GLN A 69 -3.97 9.00 -14.19
N PRO A 70 -4.36 10.23 -14.55
CA PRO A 70 -5.37 10.47 -15.59
C PRO A 70 -4.96 10.00 -16.99
N GLU A 71 -3.73 10.30 -17.40
CA GLU A 71 -3.24 10.16 -18.76
C GLU A 71 -2.68 8.76 -19.04
N PRO A 72 -2.76 8.28 -20.30
CA PRO A 72 -1.94 7.16 -20.73
C PRO A 72 -0.47 7.59 -20.86
N PHE A 73 0.44 6.66 -20.55
CA PHE A 73 1.89 6.83 -20.54
C PHE A 73 2.36 8.02 -19.70
N PRO A 74 1.97 8.09 -18.40
CA PRO A 74 2.50 9.12 -17.54
C PRO A 74 4.03 9.05 -17.49
N ASN A 75 4.68 10.19 -17.64
CA ASN A 75 6.14 10.29 -17.66
C ASN A 75 6.73 10.66 -16.28
N SER A 76 5.88 10.89 -15.29
CA SER A 76 6.26 11.27 -13.95
C SER A 76 5.23 10.77 -12.94
N CYS A 77 5.61 10.71 -11.67
CA CYS A 77 4.72 10.49 -10.54
C CYS A 77 4.60 11.78 -9.73
N PRO A 78 3.48 12.51 -9.82
CA PRO A 78 3.24 13.75 -9.07
C PRO A 78 3.37 13.56 -7.56
N ASP A 79 4.11 14.46 -6.89
CA ASP A 79 4.40 14.35 -5.46
C ASP A 79 3.14 14.38 -4.59
N ARG A 80 2.06 15.02 -5.04
CA ARG A 80 0.77 15.03 -4.33
C ARG A 80 0.23 13.62 -4.03
N TYR A 81 0.45 12.65 -4.91
CA TYR A 81 0.00 11.27 -4.65
C TYR A 81 0.87 10.60 -3.60
N ILE A 82 2.17 10.87 -3.62
CA ILE A 82 3.12 10.36 -2.63
C ILE A 82 2.82 10.93 -1.24
N GLU A 83 2.51 12.23 -1.15
CA GLU A 83 2.11 12.85 0.11
C GLU A 83 0.77 12.31 0.62
N GLU A 84 -0.18 12.01 -0.27
CA GLU A 84 -1.43 11.36 0.13
C GLU A 84 -1.19 9.92 0.64
N ILE A 85 -0.37 9.12 -0.06
CA ILE A 85 0.04 7.78 0.40
C ILE A 85 0.72 7.89 1.77
N LYS A 86 1.66 8.82 1.95
CA LYS A 86 2.33 9.03 3.24
C LYS A 86 1.32 9.30 4.36
N LYS A 87 0.44 10.27 4.13
CA LYS A 87 -0.58 10.68 5.12
C LYS A 87 -1.55 9.57 5.48
N THR A 88 -1.88 8.70 4.51
CA THR A 88 -2.99 7.76 4.64
C THR A 88 -2.56 6.32 4.93
N LEU A 89 -1.40 5.88 4.44
CA LEU A 89 -0.93 4.50 4.45
C LEU A 89 0.44 4.32 5.13
N VAL A 90 1.19 5.40 5.41
CA VAL A 90 2.52 5.33 6.04
C VAL A 90 2.47 5.85 7.47
N VAL A 91 2.11 7.12 7.66
CA VAL A 91 2.08 7.78 8.98
C VAL A 91 1.20 7.02 9.99
N PRO A 92 -0.02 6.54 9.64
CA PRO A 92 -0.84 5.80 10.59
C PRO A 92 -0.35 4.38 10.89
N TYR A 93 0.54 3.82 10.06
CA TYR A 93 0.94 2.41 10.10
C TYR A 93 2.48 2.29 10.04
N PRO A 94 3.17 2.47 11.18
CA PRO A 94 4.62 2.35 11.25
C PRO A 94 5.12 0.96 10.85
N LEU A 95 4.38 -0.08 11.23
CA LEU A 95 4.61 -1.44 10.75
C LEU A 95 3.79 -1.68 9.48
N ARG A 96 4.47 -1.71 8.34
CA ARG A 96 3.82 -1.92 7.04
C ARG A 96 4.68 -2.72 6.08
N LEU A 97 4.02 -3.38 5.15
CA LEU A 97 4.64 -4.04 4.01
C LEU A 97 3.87 -3.65 2.74
N PHE A 98 4.58 -3.09 1.78
CA PHE A 98 4.05 -2.75 0.46
C PHE A 98 4.58 -3.73 -0.58
N VAL A 99 3.73 -4.03 -1.56
CA VAL A 99 4.09 -4.82 -2.73
C VAL A 99 3.64 -4.05 -3.96
N ALA A 100 4.45 -4.05 -5.03
CA ALA A 100 4.07 -3.46 -6.29
C ALA A 100 2.92 -4.24 -6.94
N GLY A 101 1.84 -3.52 -7.24
CA GLY A 101 0.84 -3.92 -8.20
C GLY A 101 1.31 -3.60 -9.61
N ASP A 102 0.59 -4.11 -10.61
CA ASP A 102 0.98 -3.89 -11.99
C ASP A 102 0.66 -2.45 -12.46
N ASN A 103 -0.19 -1.68 -11.76
CA ASN A 103 -0.37 -0.24 -12.01
C ASN A 103 0.71 0.62 -11.33
N ASP A 104 1.55 0.09 -10.45
CA ASP A 104 2.62 0.88 -9.83
C ASP A 104 3.89 0.95 -10.69
N LEU A 105 4.05 -0.02 -11.60
CA LEU A 105 5.20 -0.14 -12.48
C LEU A 105 5.15 0.86 -13.67
N PRO A 106 6.28 1.10 -14.36
CA PRO A 106 6.30 1.99 -15.53
C PRO A 106 5.31 1.54 -16.62
N PRO A 107 4.65 2.50 -17.33
CA PRO A 107 3.71 2.18 -18.38
C PRO A 107 4.38 1.46 -19.56
N LYS A 108 3.65 0.54 -20.17
CA LYS A 108 4.08 -0.24 -21.35
C LYS A 108 3.00 -0.21 -22.41
N LYS A 109 3.33 -0.58 -23.66
CA LYS A 109 2.38 -0.55 -24.78
C LYS A 109 1.04 -1.26 -24.48
N TRP A 110 1.08 -2.42 -23.83
CA TRP A 110 -0.12 -3.18 -23.44
C TRP A 110 -0.73 -2.77 -22.09
N LYS A 111 -0.04 -1.91 -21.32
CA LYS A 111 -0.54 -1.33 -20.07
C LYS A 111 -0.19 0.16 -20.00
N PRO A 112 -0.84 1.00 -20.82
CA PRO A 112 -0.47 2.42 -20.94
C PRO A 112 -0.82 3.21 -19.68
N LYS A 113 -1.76 2.73 -18.87
CA LYS A 113 -2.29 3.44 -17.69
C LYS A 113 -1.56 3.12 -16.38
N ALA A 114 -0.47 2.35 -16.43
CA ALA A 114 0.34 2.14 -15.23
C ALA A 114 1.02 3.46 -14.83
N SER A 115 1.04 3.75 -13.54
CA SER A 115 1.45 5.02 -12.97
C SER A 115 2.96 5.25 -12.98
N GLY A 116 3.78 4.18 -12.92
CA GLY A 116 5.22 4.31 -12.74
C GLY A 116 5.64 4.94 -11.41
N CYS A 117 4.77 4.92 -10.40
CA CYS A 117 5.04 5.54 -9.10
C CYS A 117 5.84 4.67 -8.13
N TRP A 118 6.08 3.39 -8.44
CA TRP A 118 6.65 2.42 -7.49
C TRP A 118 7.98 2.86 -6.86
N ASP A 119 8.91 3.43 -7.63
CA ASP A 119 10.23 3.85 -7.13
C ASP A 119 10.14 4.92 -6.03
N LYS A 120 9.04 5.67 -5.96
CA LYS A 120 8.76 6.64 -4.90
C LYS A 120 7.97 6.05 -3.72
N ILE A 121 7.35 4.88 -3.88
CA ILE A 121 6.49 4.21 -2.89
C ILE A 121 7.25 3.15 -2.10
N ASP A 122 8.08 2.34 -2.77
CA ASP A 122 8.92 1.30 -2.16
C ASP A 122 9.76 1.78 -0.96
N PRO A 123 10.40 2.98 -0.98
CA PRO A 123 11.22 3.43 0.14
C PRO A 123 10.41 3.97 1.33
N LEU A 124 9.07 4.00 1.28
CA LEU A 124 8.23 4.74 2.23
C LEU A 124 8.00 4.08 3.57
#